data_AF-A0A847EDD6-F1
#
_entry.id   AF-A0A847EDD6-F1
#
_cell.length_a   1.000
_cell.length_b   1.000
_cell.length_c   1.000
_cell.angle_alpha   90.00
_cell.angle_beta   90.00
_cell.angle_gamma   90.00
#
_symmetry.space_group_name_H-M   'P 1'
#
loop_
_entity.id
_entity.type
_entity.pdbx_description
1 polymer ?
#
loop_
_entity_poly.entity_id
_entity_poly.type
_entity_poly.pdbx_seq_one_letter_code
_entity_poly.pdbx_strand_id
1 'polypeptide(L)' 'MSQDQLIAIANKETGEVYFTRKNKRKVERKIELKKYSKKLRKRVVFKEVKLPLKKVKNKK' A
#
# COMPACT_ATOMS: atom_id res chain seq x y z
N MET A 1 1.37 14.26 16.07
CA MET A 1 2.47 14.42 15.08
C MET A 1 1.92 14.27 13.66
N SER A 2 2.54 14.92 12.67
CA SER A 2 2.08 14.92 11.25
C SER A 2 1.90 13.51 10.65
N GLN A 3 2.61 12.51 11.18
CA GLN A 3 2.67 11.15 10.66
C GLN A 3 1.64 10.18 11.27
N ASP A 4 0.85 10.58 12.27
CA ASP A 4 0.03 9.63 13.05
C ASP A 4 -1.05 8.93 12.23
N GLN A 5 -1.47 9.56 11.13
CA GLN A 5 -2.50 9.05 10.21
C GLN A 5 -1.91 8.46 8.92
N LEU A 6 -0.58 8.48 8.76
CA LEU A 6 0.07 7.99 7.55
C LEU A 6 -0.03 6.47 7.47
N ILE A 7 -0.33 5.98 6.27
CA ILE A 7 -0.40 4.56 5.92
C ILE A 7 0.23 4.33 4.56
N ALA A 8 0.84 3.17 4.42
CA ALA A 8 1.36 2.67 3.17
C ALA A 8 0.38 1.66 2.57
N ILE A 9 0.13 1.80 1.27
CA ILE A 9 -0.67 0.87 0.49
C ILE A 9 0.26 0.32 -0.60
N ALA A 10 0.38 -1.00 -0.69
CA ALA A 10 1.29 -1.65 -1.60
C ALA A 10 0.59 -2.67 -2.49
N ASN A 11 1.14 -2.88 -3.68
CA ASN A 11 0.82 -4.01 -4.54
C ASN A 11 1.86 -5.12 -4.31
N LYS A 12 1.39 -6.32 -3.97
CA LYS A 12 2.26 -7.47 -3.68
C LYS A 12 3.05 -7.96 -4.90
N GLU A 13 2.50 -7.80 -6.09
CA GLU A 13 3.10 -8.29 -7.34
C GLU A 13 4.19 -7.35 -7.84
N THR A 14 3.94 -6.03 -7.77
CA THR A 14 4.84 -5.03 -8.35
C THR A 14 5.79 -4.41 -7.32
N GLY A 15 5.52 -4.56 -6.02
CA GLY A 15 6.27 -3.92 -4.94
C GLY A 15 6.14 -2.40 -4.92
N GLU A 16 5.19 -1.83 -5.67
CA GLU A 16 4.92 -0.39 -5.70
C GLU A 16 4.17 0.03 -4.44
N VAL A 17 4.53 1.20 -3.89
CA VAL A 17 3.98 1.71 -2.63
C VAL A 17 3.46 3.13 -2.84
N TYR A 18 2.25 3.37 -2.34
CA TYR A 18 1.67 4.70 -2.20
C TYR A 18 1.50 5.04 -0.73
N PHE A 19 1.85 6.27 -0.38
CA PHE A 19 1.56 6.82 0.94
C PHE A 19 0.25 7.59 0.89
N THR A 20 -0.63 7.29 1.83
CA THR A 20 -1.92 7.95 2.00
C THR A 20 -2.17 8.24 3.47
N ARG A 21 -3.27 8.92 3.78
CA ARG A 21 -3.71 9.17 5.16
C ARG A 21 -5.01 8.43 5.41
N LYS A 22 -5.17 7.84 6.60
CA LYS A 22 -6.47 7.41 7.12
C LYS A 22 -6.73 7.95 8.51
N ASN A 23 -8.01 8.21 8.78
CA ASN A 23 -8.47 8.40 10.14
C ASN A 23 -8.64 7.04 10.82
N LYS A 24 -7.66 6.66 11.64
CA LYS A 24 -7.62 5.39 12.37
C LYS A 24 -8.79 5.18 13.34
N ARG A 25 -9.47 6.27 13.78
CA ARG A 25 -10.61 6.19 14.70
C ARG A 25 -11.93 5.84 14.01
N LYS A 26 -12.13 6.32 12.77
CA LYS A 26 -13.37 6.12 12.02
C LYS A 26 -13.29 4.93 11.06
N VAL A 27 -12.09 4.57 10.62
CA VAL A 27 -11.88 3.52 9.62
C VAL A 27 -11.04 2.42 10.24
N GLU A 28 -11.72 1.41 10.77
CA GLU A 28 -11.10 0.24 11.41
C GLU A 28 -10.69 -0.83 10.38
N ARG A 29 -11.36 -0.85 9.22
CA ARG A 29 -11.05 -1.78 8.13
C ARG A 29 -9.73 -1.46 7.44
N LYS A 30 -9.09 -2.49 6.89
CA LYS A 30 -7.94 -2.34 5.98
C LYS A 30 -8.39 -1.68 4.69
N ILE A 31 -7.63 -0.69 4.23
CA ILE A 31 -7.96 0.03 3.00
C ILE A 31 -7.48 -0.75 1.78
N GLU A 32 -8.37 -0.90 0.81
CA GLU A 32 -8.08 -1.40 -0.53
C GLU A 32 -8.46 -0.32 -1.55
N LEU A 33 -7.50 0.15 -2.34
CA LEU A 33 -7.72 1.20 -3.33
C LEU A 33 -7.24 0.76 -4.71
N LYS A 34 -8.06 1.00 -5.73
CA LYS A 34 -7.63 0.86 -7.13
C LYS A 34 -6.73 2.05 -7.49
N LYS A 35 -5.44 1.79 -7.69
CA LYS A 35 -4.45 2.79 -8.12
C LYS A 35 -3.75 2.32 -9.38
N TYR A 36 -3.20 3.27 -10.13
CA TYR A 36 -2.46 2.96 -11.34
C TYR A 36 -1.11 2.36 -10.97
N SER A 37 -0.77 1.22 -11.58
CA SER A 37 0.56 0.64 -11.48
C SER A 37 1.37 1.04 -12.71
N LYS A 38 2.54 1.67 -12.51
CA LYS A 38 3.39 2.09 -13.63
C LYS A 38 4.02 0.88 -14.32
N LYS A 39 4.39 -0.16 -13.56
CA LYS A 39 4.97 -1.40 -14.09
C LYS A 39 3.98 -2.18 -14.97
N LEU A 40 2.73 -2.34 -14.53
CA LEU A 40 1.72 -3.10 -15.27
C LEU A 40 0.94 -2.24 -16.28
N ARG A 41 1.09 -0.91 -16.24
CA ARG A 41 0.34 0.08 -17.04
C ARG A 41 -1.18 -0.07 -16.94
N LYS A 42 -1.67 -0.58 -15.80
CA LYS A 42 -3.08 -0.86 -15.54
C LYS A 42 -3.45 -0.41 -14.12
N ARG A 43 -4.74 -0.18 -13.87
CA ARG A 43 -5.25 0.08 -12.51
C ARG A 43 -5.43 -1.24 -11.77
N VAL A 44 -4.72 -1.40 -10.67
CA VAL A 44 -4.72 -2.62 -9.84
C VAL A 44 -5.16 -2.26 -8.42
N VAL A 45 -5.64 -3.24 -7.67
CA VAL A 45 -6.00 -3.07 -6.26
C VAL A 45 -4.73 -3.09 -5.41
N PHE A 46 -4.48 -2.00 -4.70
CA PHE A 46 -3.42 -1.87 -3.71
C PHE A 46 -4.03 -2.11 -2.33
N LYS A 47 -3.34 -2.86 -1.47
CA LYS A 47 -3.79 -3.20 -0.11
C LYS A 47 -2.90 -2.54 0.93
N GLU A 48 -3.48 -2.17 2.06
CA GLU A 48 -2.74 -1.58 3.17
C GLU A 48 -1.68 -2.55 3.73
N VAL A 49 -0.45 -2.08 3.94
CA VAL A 49 0.65 -2.88 4.49
C VAL A 49 1.40 -2.10 5.58
N LYS A 50 1.86 -2.83 6.60
CA LYS A 50 2.75 -2.30 7.64
C LYS A 50 4.20 -2.31 7.13
N LEU A 51 4.86 -1.16 7.16
CA LEU A 51 6.30 -1.05 6.88
C LEU A 51 7.11 -1.60 8.07
N PRO A 52 8.30 -2.20 7.84
CA PRO A 52 9.02 -2.32 6.57
C PRO A 52 8.57 -3.52 5.72
N LEU A 53 8.45 -3.31 4.41
CA LEU A 53 8.18 -4.40 3.47
C LEU A 53 9.40 -5.31 3.39
N LYS A 54 9.26 -6.58 3.81
CA LYS A 54 10.27 -7.60 3.51
C LYS A 54 10.40 -7.67 1.99
N LYS A 55 11.58 -7.35 1.44
CA LYS A 55 11.87 -7.56 0.02
C LYS A 55 11.48 -8.99 -0.31
N VAL A 56 10.54 -9.16 -1.25
CA VAL A 56 10.29 -10.47 -1.84
C VAL A 56 11.61 -10.86 -2.48
N LYS A 57 12.34 -11.79 -1.87
CA LYS A 57 13.48 -12.44 -2.49
C LYS A 57 12.89 -13.14 -3.71
N ASN A 58 13.11 -12.59 -4.90
CA ASN A 58 12.83 -13.33 -6.13
C ASN A 58 13.64 -14.63 -6.03
N LYS A 59 12.90 -15.73 -5.89
CA LYS A 59 13.46 -17.05 -5.65
C LYS A 59 13.67 -17.68 -7.03
N LYS A 60 14.96 -17.70 -7.43
CA LYS A 60 15.53 -18.21 -8.69
C LYS A 60 15.26 -17.37 -9.93
#